data_AF-A0A437UCF1-F1
#
_entry.id   AF-A0A437UCF1-F1
#
_cell.length_a   1.000
_cell.length_b   1.000
_cell.length_c   1.000
_cell.angle_alpha   90.00
_cell.angle_beta   90.00
_cell.angle_gamma   90.00
#
_symmetry.space_group_name_H-M   'P 1'
#
loop_
_entity.id
_entity.type
_entity.pdbx_description
1 polymer ?
#
loop_
_entity_poly.entity_id
_entity_poly.type
_entity_poly.pdbx_seq_one_letter_code
_entity_poly.pdbx_strand_id
1 'polypeptide(L)'
;MLSSAVKKAFFDGKLDCSAGVNDLFYSNRRRTKVDFENQNWNYNAKDDTRRLVVSINYNFGKIKVTERKTTGNEEEKKRLNK
;
A
#
# COMPACT_ATOMS: atom_id res chain seq x y z
N MET A 1 9.89 -14.60 0.40
CA MET A 1 9.35 -13.85 -0.74
C MET A 1 9.96 -12.46 -0.69
N LEU A 2 10.86 -12.12 -1.63
CA LEU A 2 11.52 -10.81 -1.68
C LEU A 2 10.83 -9.94 -2.73
N SER A 3 10.52 -8.69 -2.37
CA SER A 3 9.90 -7.72 -3.28
C SER A 3 10.72 -6.44 -3.28
N SER A 4 10.86 -5.82 -4.45
CA SER A 4 11.62 -4.58 -4.62
C SER A 4 10.90 -3.65 -5.59
N ALA A 5 10.96 -2.34 -5.33
CA ALA A 5 10.41 -1.33 -6.21
C ALA A 5 11.31 -0.09 -6.27
N VAL A 6 11.32 0.57 -7.42
CA VAL A 6 11.97 1.86 -7.62
C VAL A 6 10.89 2.87 -7.98
N LYS A 7 10.96 4.04 -7.34
CA LYS A 7 10.06 5.17 -7.58
C LYS A 7 10.88 6.39 -7.99
N LYS A 8 10.37 7.16 -8.94
CA LYS A 8 10.92 8.47 -9.32
C LYS A 8 9.81 9.50 -9.40
N ALA A 9 10.03 10.62 -8.73
CA ALA A 9 9.19 11.80 -8.81
C ALA A 9 9.70 12.74 -9.92
N PHE A 10 8.77 13.39 -10.60
CA PHE A 10 8.98 14.39 -11.63
C PHE A 10 8.07 15.60 -11.37
N PHE A 11 8.34 16.72 -12.06
CA PHE A 11 7.54 17.95 -11.99
C PHE A 11 7.30 18.44 -10.56
N ASP A 12 8.35 18.47 -9.73
CA ASP A 12 8.28 18.93 -8.33
C ASP A 12 7.25 18.13 -7.50
N GLY A 13 7.26 16.80 -7.65
CA GLY A 13 6.36 15.89 -6.93
C GLY A 13 4.95 15.80 -7.50
N LYS A 14 4.66 16.43 -8.66
CA LYS A 14 3.36 16.33 -9.31
C LYS A 14 3.16 15.02 -10.05
N LEU A 15 4.23 14.38 -10.53
CA LEU A 15 4.15 13.08 -11.20
C LEU A 15 5.06 12.09 -10.49
N ASP A 16 4.51 10.96 -10.10
CA ASP A 16 5.22 9.85 -9.50
C ASP A 16 5.08 8.61 -10.39
N CYS A 17 6.21 8.13 -10.90
CA CYS A 17 6.27 6.86 -11.62
C CYS A 17 7.01 5.84 -10.78
N SER A 18 6.49 4.62 -10.67
CA SER A 18 7.16 3.52 -9.99
C SER A 18 7.03 2.22 -10.76
N ALA A 19 8.09 1.42 -10.71
CA ALA A 19 8.09 0.04 -11.18
C ALA A 19 8.60 -0.86 -10.06
N GLY A 20 7.94 -1.99 -9.86
CA GLY A 20 8.30 -2.97 -8.84
C GLY A 20 8.05 -4.39 -9.28
N VAL A 21 8.74 -5.31 -8.60
CA VAL A 21 8.62 -6.75 -8.79
C VAL A 21 8.39 -7.39 -7.44
N ASN A 22 7.35 -8.21 -7.38
CA ASN A 22 7.03 -9.05 -6.23
C ASN A 22 7.57 -10.47 -6.46
N ASP A 23 8.09 -11.09 -5.40
CA ASP A 23 8.75 -12.40 -5.43
C ASP A 23 9.85 -12.52 -6.50
N LEU A 24 10.89 -11.68 -6.36
CA LEU A 24 12.01 -11.55 -7.31
C LEU A 24 12.69 -12.90 -7.61
N PHE A 25 12.77 -13.80 -6.64
CA PHE A 25 13.43 -15.11 -6.77
C PHE A 25 12.46 -16.28 -6.96
N TYR A 26 11.15 -16.02 -7.09
CA TYR A 26 10.10 -17.03 -7.21
C TYR A 26 10.23 -18.15 -6.15
N SER A 27 10.50 -17.73 -4.91
CA SER A 27 10.93 -18.61 -3.84
C SER A 27 9.76 -19.20 -3.06
N ASN A 28 8.53 -18.75 -3.32
CA ASN A 28 7.38 -19.26 -2.61
C ASN A 28 7.04 -20.68 -3.11
N ARG A 29 7.26 -21.67 -2.24
CA ARG A 29 6.86 -23.06 -2.45
C ARG A 29 6.34 -23.59 -1.13
N ARG A 30 5.13 -24.14 -1.14
CA ARG A 30 4.55 -24.80 0.03
C ARG A 30 4.67 -26.30 -0.13
N ARG A 31 5.35 -26.94 0.82
CA ARG A 31 5.35 -28.39 0.97
C ARG A 31 4.58 -28.74 2.21
N THR A 32 3.59 -29.61 2.07
CA THR A 32 2.80 -30.13 3.17
C THR A 32 2.93 -31.65 3.16
N LYS A 33 3.39 -32.21 4.27
CA LYS A 33 3.38 -33.65 4.53
C LYS A 33 2.36 -33.90 5.63
N VAL A 34 1.39 -34.76 5.37
CA VAL A 34 0.38 -35.18 6.34
C VAL A 34 0.54 -36.68 6.56
N ASP A 35 0.60 -37.08 7.83
CA ASP A 35 0.59 -38.46 8.25
C ASP A 35 -0.50 -38.60 9.33
N PHE A 36 -1.64 -39.17 8.97
CA PHE A 36 -2.79 -39.29 9.87
C PHE A 36 -3.65 -40.50 9.51
N GLU A 37 -3.95 -41.36 10.48
CA GLU A 37 -4.87 -42.52 10.34
C GLU A 37 -4.64 -43.33 9.06
N ASN A 38 -3.41 -43.81 8.86
CA ASN A 38 -2.99 -44.59 7.69
C ASN A 38 -3.06 -43.84 6.34
N GLN A 39 -3.23 -42.52 6.36
CA GLN A 39 -3.20 -41.66 5.18
C GLN A 39 -1.89 -40.88 5.15
N ASN A 40 -1.08 -41.13 4.12
CA ASN A 40 0.17 -40.41 3.89
C ASN A 40 0.03 -39.52 2.66
N TRP A 41 -0.12 -38.21 2.87
CA TRP A 41 -0.30 -37.25 1.79
C TRP A 41 0.94 -36.37 1.68
N ASN A 42 1.48 -36.25 0.47
CA ASN A 42 2.58 -35.34 0.15
C ASN A 42 2.11 -34.36 -0.92
N TYR A 43 1.93 -33.11 -0.52
CA TYR A 43 1.41 -32.05 -1.37
C TYR A 43 2.45 -30.96 -1.58
N ASN A 44 2.71 -30.65 -2.85
CA ASN A 44 3.54 -29.51 -3.24
C ASN A 44 2.62 -28.51 -3.96
N ALA A 45 2.40 -27.35 -3.33
CA ALA A 45 1.68 -26.24 -3.94
C ALA A 45 2.63 -25.10 -4.25
N LYS A 46 2.29 -24.39 -5.32
CA LYS A 46 2.96 -23.15 -5.70
C LYS A 46 1.91 -22.10 -5.99
N ASP A 47 1.87 -21.09 -5.14
CA ASP A 47 0.96 -19.97 -5.34
C ASP A 47 1.53 -19.03 -6.40
N ASP A 48 0.66 -18.47 -7.24
CA ASP A 48 1.06 -17.43 -8.18
C ASP A 48 1.35 -16.14 -7.41
N THR A 49 2.63 -15.84 -7.30
CA THR A 49 3.17 -14.83 -6.38
C THR A 49 4.13 -13.85 -7.05
N ARG A 50 4.56 -14.15 -8.28
CA ARG A 50 5.49 -13.31 -9.02
C ARG A 50 4.72 -12.31 -9.86
N ARG A 51 4.79 -11.04 -9.50
CA ARG A 51 4.03 -9.97 -10.16
C ARG A 51 4.91 -8.78 -10.50
N LEU A 52 4.77 -8.26 -11.72
CA LEU A 52 5.32 -6.97 -12.11
C LEU A 52 4.25 -5.89 -11.91
N VAL A 53 4.62 -4.80 -11.25
CA VAL A 53 3.71 -3.70 -10.93
C VAL A 53 4.30 -2.40 -11.48
N VAL A 54 3.51 -1.70 -12.28
CA VAL A 54 3.83 -0.35 -12.79
C VAL A 54 2.74 0.59 -12.30
N SER A 55 3.13 1.73 -11.77
CA SER A 55 2.20 2.76 -11.29
C SER A 55 2.63 4.13 -11.78
N ILE A 56 1.65 4.91 -12.19
CA ILE A 56 1.78 6.31 -12.60
C ILE A 56 0.74 7.08 -11.79
N ASN A 57 1.19 8.03 -10.99
CA ASN A 57 0.32 8.88 -10.17
C ASN A 57 0.58 10.33 -10.52
N TYR A 58 -0.47 11.10 -10.81
CA TYR A 58 -0.36 12.51 -11.11
C TYR A 58 -1.25 13.34 -10.18
N ASN A 59 -0.63 14.29 -9.47
CA ASN A 59 -1.29 15.15 -8.50
C ASN A 59 -1.75 16.43 -9.18
N PHE A 60 -3.06 16.55 -9.38
CA PHE A 60 -3.66 17.74 -9.98
C PHE A 60 -3.91 18.85 -8.95
N GLY A 61 -3.14 19.94 -9.05
CA GLY A 61 -3.39 21.20 -8.35
C GLY A 61 -3.28 21.14 -6.81
N LYS A 62 -3.42 22.30 -6.17
CA LYS A 62 -3.62 22.38 -4.71
C LYS A 62 -5.11 22.15 -4.46
N ILE A 63 -5.48 21.00 -3.91
CA ILE A 63 -6.80 20.85 -3.30
C ILE A 63 -6.82 21.88 -2.16
N LYS A 64 -7.46 23.03 -2.39
CA LYS A 64 -7.79 23.98 -1.33
C LYS A 64 -8.87 23.29 -0.51
N VAL A 65 -8.47 22.38 0.37
CA VAL A 65 -9.32 21.99 1.50
C VAL A 65 -9.38 23.26 2.32
N THR A 66 -10.39 24.08 2.05
CA THR A 66 -10.75 25.19 2.90
C THR A 66 -11.21 24.52 4.19
N GLU A 67 -10.29 24.33 5.13
CA GLU A 67 -10.64 24.03 6.51
C GLU A 67 -11.66 25.09 6.89
N ARG A 68 -12.91 24.67 7.09
CA ARG A 68 -13.98 25.56 7.50
C ARG A 68 -13.58 26.02 8.89
N LYS A 69 -12.90 27.18 8.97
CA LYS A 69 -12.52 27.80 10.23
C LYS A 69 -13.75 27.81 11.12
N THR A 70 -13.66 27.12 12.25
CA THR A 70 -14.68 27.06 13.29
C THR A 70 -14.72 28.38 14.07
N THR A 71 -14.72 29.51 13.37
CA THR A 71 -14.65 30.87 13.94
C THR A 71 -15.91 31.25 14.72
N GLY A 72 -16.99 30.47 14.63
CA GLY A 72 -18.19 30.71 15.45
C GLY A 72 -17.96 30.45 16.95
N ASN A 73 -17.13 29.46 17.31
CA ASN A 73 -17.03 29.02 18.69
C ASN A 73 -16.04 29.85 19.55
N GLU A 74 -15.26 30.74 18.93
CA GLU A 74 -14.31 31.61 19.63
C GLU A 74 -14.99 32.88 20.20
N GLU A 75 -16.02 33.40 19.52
CA GLU A 75 -16.83 34.51 20.02
C GLU A 75 -17.72 34.09 21.20
N GLU A 76 -18.32 32.90 21.15
CA GLU A 76 -19.10 32.33 22.26
C GLU A 76 -18.25 32.11 23.53
N LYS A 77 -17.02 31.59 23.38
CA LYS A 77 -16.09 31.37 24.51
C LYS A 77 -15.69 32.67 25.21
N LYS A 78 -15.58 33.78 24.49
CA LYS A 78 -15.31 35.10 25.10
C LYS A 78 -16.49 35.67 25.88
N ARG A 79 -17.73 35.28 25.57
CA ARG A 79 -18.93 35.71 26.30
C ARG A 79 -19.14 34.92 27.60
N LEU A 80 -18.68 33.68 27.65
CA LEU A 80 -18.77 32.80 28.83
C LEU A 80 -17.71 33.08 29.91
N ASN A 81 -16.75 33.95 29.64
CA ASN A 81 -15.63 34.25 30.54
C ASN A 81 -15.72 35.64 31.20
N LYS A 82 -16.94 36.15 31.39
CA LYS A 82 -17.22 37.41 32.10
C LYS A 82 -18.24 37.19 33.21
#